data_AF-A0A7S0IDE4-F1
#
_entry.id   AF-A0A7S0IDE4-F1
#
_cell.length_a   1.000
_cell.length_b   1.000
_cell.length_c   1.000
_cell.angle_alpha   90.00
_cell.angle_beta   90.00
_cell.angle_gamma   90.00
#
_symmetry.space_group_name_H-M   'P 1'
#
loop_
_entity.id
_entity.type
_entity.pdbx_description
1 polymer ?
#
loop_
_entity_poly.entity_id
_entity_poly.type
_entity_poly.pdbx_seq_one_letter_code
_entity_poly.pdbx_strand_id
1 'polypeptide(L)'
;AAQIMSLLRVAGQPVAGRNPVSRRPSRRKQVPIRSRASAASAVASAVASDEPLANLKGVELKRATDGQTVDAASIVPSSGRVMVPFLTQFADFDSWELAQKLVDDIPELDANGVTLVAVGIGSVEAAKEFSRRTNFPLDRLYADETAAAYRALDFAPGFGRAGGELGWIGEKLPFVNGYAKLLVMCAGIGSPGTLGTVFGGYVGSKYRNPIFREGSNYDNPTIRKLMDATLGGGYQRPFELATLRLTNMTEILSNWEDLAPADDNLLVQRGGSLVFQDGACVFRHNDAGILGYCPEERLVTKALSDDPAATPDAVATLHAAAAHRGADVDDLYASISAMEKAKKGDRRVNGEELNGKWRLVYTSGTKKVAANLNRAGFGGSYFPLPAVQSFDVAAGRIRNGIYLGPVKFFFDGPFVWREKLSMLEFTFTRVSLGLGPLGPWSFDIDDGKWDAVKAAEQSASEGQGKVEKGKASKPGANPFFKFVYTDDKCIAARGRGGGLAMWAREGEPETDAN
;
A
#
# COMPACT_ATOMS: atom_id res chain seq x y z
N ALA A 1 28.23 25.94 -42.99
CA ALA A 1 29.39 26.85 -42.86
C ALA A 1 29.36 27.41 -41.44
N ALA A 2 30.32 27.17 -40.54
CA ALA A 2 31.79 27.21 -40.62
C ALA A 2 32.36 28.62 -40.41
N GLN A 3 32.62 28.96 -39.13
CA GLN A 3 33.51 29.97 -38.52
C GLN A 3 33.12 30.04 -37.02
N ILE A 4 33.96 30.06 -35.96
CA ILE A 4 35.39 29.83 -35.68
C ILE A 4 35.41 29.07 -34.32
N MET A 5 36.19 28.03 -33.97
CA MET A 5 37.37 27.34 -34.52
C MET A 5 38.78 27.89 -34.26
N SER A 6 39.11 28.37 -33.04
CA SER A 6 40.43 28.17 -32.38
C SER A 6 40.55 28.82 -31.00
N LEU A 7 40.98 28.05 -29.98
CA LEU A 7 42.17 28.37 -29.16
C LEU A 7 42.51 27.21 -28.19
N LEU A 8 43.78 26.76 -28.25
CA LEU A 8 44.53 26.03 -27.22
C LEU A 8 44.14 24.57 -26.89
N ARG A 9 44.59 23.66 -27.76
CA ARG A 9 45.28 22.41 -27.35
C ARG A 9 46.80 22.62 -27.43
N VAL A 10 47.57 21.60 -27.00
CA VAL A 10 49.04 21.38 -27.07
C VAL A 10 49.77 21.68 -25.74
N ALA A 11 50.62 20.80 -25.17
CA ALA A 11 50.83 19.35 -25.37
C ALA A 11 51.70 18.73 -24.25
N GLY A 12 51.62 17.40 -24.11
CA GLY A 12 52.76 16.50 -23.83
C GLY A 12 53.19 16.33 -22.37
N GLN A 13 53.72 15.18 -21.92
CA GLN A 13 53.97 13.87 -22.55
C GLN A 13 53.99 12.78 -21.44
N PRO A 14 53.92 11.46 -21.76
CA PRO A 14 53.92 10.39 -20.76
C PRO A 14 55.34 9.98 -20.32
N VAL A 15 55.49 9.54 -19.08
CA VAL A 15 56.76 8.96 -18.56
C VAL A 15 56.56 7.48 -18.24
N ALA A 16 57.37 6.63 -18.88
CA ALA A 16 57.49 5.21 -18.53
C ALA A 16 58.69 5.00 -17.59
N GLY A 17 58.53 4.19 -16.56
CA GLY A 17 59.61 3.76 -15.66
C GLY A 17 59.69 2.24 -15.59
N ARG A 18 60.88 1.67 -15.80
CA ARG A 18 61.16 0.23 -15.70
C ARG A 18 62.05 -0.07 -14.49
N ASN A 19 61.67 -1.10 -13.72
CA ASN A 19 62.55 -2.01 -12.96
C ASN A 19 63.34 -1.41 -11.76
N PRO A 20 63.86 -2.23 -10.79
CA PRO A 20 64.12 -3.67 -10.88
C PRO A 20 63.63 -4.57 -9.72
N VAL A 21 63.98 -5.86 -9.90
CA VAL A 21 63.73 -7.03 -9.05
C VAL A 21 64.46 -6.98 -7.69
N SER A 22 63.82 -7.47 -6.63
CA SER A 22 64.50 -8.09 -5.47
C SER A 22 63.81 -9.40 -5.07
N ARG A 23 64.49 -10.30 -4.34
CA ARG A 23 64.18 -11.74 -4.28
C ARG A 23 63.75 -12.25 -2.89
N ARG A 24 62.69 -13.09 -2.89
CA ARG A 24 62.44 -14.26 -1.98
C ARG A 24 62.18 -13.98 -0.48
N PRO A 25 61.67 -14.96 0.31
CA PRO A 25 61.25 -16.33 -0.02
C PRO A 25 59.78 -16.71 0.34
N SER A 26 59.44 -17.93 -0.07
CA SER A 26 58.21 -18.72 0.15
C SER A 26 57.51 -18.65 1.52
N ARG A 27 56.17 -18.67 1.49
CA ARG A 27 55.36 -19.37 2.50
C ARG A 27 54.09 -19.97 1.89
N ARG A 28 54.00 -21.31 1.85
CA ARG A 28 52.74 -22.05 1.58
C ARG A 28 51.70 -21.57 2.60
N LYS A 29 50.53 -21.11 2.14
CA LYS A 29 49.33 -21.00 2.98
C LYS A 29 48.31 -22.04 2.53
N GLN A 30 47.82 -22.81 3.50
CA GLN A 30 46.83 -23.86 3.29
C GLN A 30 45.50 -23.27 2.83
N VAL A 31 44.75 -24.04 2.03
CA VAL A 31 43.35 -23.75 1.70
C VAL A 31 42.48 -24.19 2.88
N PRO A 32 41.76 -23.28 3.57
CA PRO A 32 40.71 -23.68 4.50
C PRO A 32 39.44 -23.99 3.70
N ILE A 33 38.94 -25.20 3.87
CA ILE A 33 37.61 -25.61 3.38
C ILE A 33 36.58 -24.70 4.06
N ARG A 34 35.96 -23.77 3.32
CA ARG A 34 34.78 -23.05 3.80
C ARG A 34 33.56 -23.93 3.59
N SER A 35 33.00 -24.42 4.70
CA SER A 35 31.67 -25.00 4.74
C SER A 35 30.65 -24.03 4.13
N ARG A 36 29.84 -24.51 3.18
CA ARG A 36 28.66 -23.79 2.73
C ARG A 36 27.59 -23.89 3.81
N ALA A 37 27.64 -22.97 4.77
CA ALA A 37 26.48 -22.71 5.62
C ALA A 37 25.31 -22.26 4.72
N SER A 38 24.15 -22.88 4.95
CA SER A 38 22.92 -22.59 4.23
C SER A 38 22.45 -21.16 4.53
N ALA A 39 22.53 -20.25 3.57
CA ALA A 39 21.86 -18.96 3.61
C ALA A 39 20.36 -19.14 3.29
N ALA A 40 19.65 -19.81 4.18
CA ALA A 40 18.20 -19.90 4.22
C ALA A 40 17.72 -19.18 5.49
N SER A 41 16.60 -18.47 5.37
CA SER A 41 16.10 -17.48 6.34
C SER A 41 16.95 -16.21 6.48
N ALA A 42 16.56 -15.18 5.72
CA ALA A 42 16.99 -13.79 5.90
C ALA A 42 15.85 -12.80 5.54
N VAL A 43 14.60 -13.20 5.82
CA VAL A 43 13.39 -12.37 5.71
C VAL A 43 12.49 -12.54 6.96
N ALA A 44 13.09 -12.97 8.07
CA ALA A 44 12.51 -13.02 9.40
C ALA A 44 13.66 -12.73 10.37
N SER A 45 13.57 -11.59 11.07
CA SER A 45 14.53 -10.98 12.01
C SER A 45 15.11 -9.64 11.54
N ALA A 46 14.23 -8.64 11.56
CA ALA A 46 14.54 -7.33 12.16
C ALA A 46 13.34 -6.94 13.06
N VAL A 47 12.85 -7.92 13.82
CA VAL A 47 12.06 -7.65 15.03
C VAL A 47 13.14 -7.45 16.07
N ALA A 48 13.28 -6.23 16.58
CA ALA A 48 14.02 -6.03 17.82
C ALA A 48 13.22 -6.71 18.95
N SER A 49 13.66 -6.65 20.20
CA SER A 49 12.87 -7.23 21.30
C SER A 49 11.63 -6.37 21.60
N ASP A 50 10.68 -6.36 20.66
CA ASP A 50 9.58 -5.42 20.55
C ASP A 50 8.31 -6.01 21.17
N GLU A 51 8.16 -5.83 22.49
CA GLU A 51 6.83 -5.80 23.10
C GLU A 51 6.39 -4.32 23.13
N PRO A 52 5.44 -3.87 22.29
CA PRO A 52 5.03 -2.46 22.24
C PRO A 52 4.59 -1.90 23.60
N LEU A 53 4.01 -2.76 24.45
CA LEU A 53 3.64 -2.41 25.82
C LEU A 53 4.86 -2.13 26.72
N ALA A 54 5.95 -2.86 26.55
CA ALA A 54 7.19 -2.64 27.31
C ALA A 54 7.84 -1.30 26.95
N ASN A 55 7.75 -0.88 25.68
CA ASN A 55 8.28 0.41 25.23
C ASN A 55 7.45 1.60 25.77
N LEU A 56 6.15 1.42 25.99
CA LEU A 56 5.28 2.45 26.58
C LEU A 56 5.51 2.68 28.09
N LYS A 57 6.21 1.76 28.77
CA LYS A 57 6.42 1.84 30.21
C LYS A 57 7.27 3.06 30.59
N GLY A 58 6.78 3.87 31.52
CA GLY A 58 7.43 5.12 31.94
C GLY A 58 7.26 6.29 30.97
N VAL A 59 6.50 6.12 29.88
CA VAL A 59 6.02 7.24 29.06
C VAL A 59 4.83 7.88 29.76
N GLU A 60 4.77 9.21 29.85
CA GLU A 60 3.66 9.93 30.47
C GLU A 60 2.57 10.27 29.44
N LEU A 61 1.32 9.97 29.77
CA LEU A 61 0.11 10.48 29.09
C LEU A 61 -0.74 11.30 30.08
N LYS A 62 -1.61 12.17 29.56
CA LYS A 62 -2.65 12.85 30.34
C LYS A 62 -4.00 12.21 30.07
N ARG A 63 -4.74 11.79 31.10
CA ARG A 63 -6.14 11.35 30.92
C ARG A 63 -7.02 12.57 30.60
N ALA A 64 -7.86 12.49 29.57
CA ALA A 64 -8.60 13.66 29.08
C ALA A 64 -9.70 14.17 30.04
N THR A 65 -10.21 13.31 30.94
CA THR A 65 -11.27 13.64 31.90
C THR A 65 -10.83 14.61 32.99
N ASP A 66 -9.61 14.44 33.51
CA ASP A 66 -9.13 15.11 34.73
C ASP A 66 -7.71 15.70 34.60
N GLY A 67 -7.01 15.44 33.50
CA GLY A 67 -5.63 15.87 33.28
C GLY A 67 -4.59 15.10 34.12
N GLN A 68 -4.96 14.01 34.77
CA GLN A 68 -4.04 13.19 35.57
C GLN A 68 -2.95 12.60 34.67
N THR A 69 -1.68 12.77 35.07
CA THR A 69 -0.57 12.02 34.46
C THR A 69 -0.71 10.53 34.79
N VAL A 70 -0.66 9.69 33.77
CA VAL A 70 -0.62 8.22 33.89
C VAL A 70 0.56 7.65 33.09
N ASP A 71 1.01 6.45 33.45
CA ASP A 71 1.96 5.69 32.64
C ASP A 71 1.25 5.17 31.38
N ALA A 72 1.84 5.35 30.19
CA ALA A 72 1.22 4.96 28.93
C ALA A 72 0.96 3.45 28.83
N ALA A 73 1.74 2.61 29.50
CA ALA A 73 1.47 1.18 29.58
C ALA A 73 0.21 0.86 30.41
N SER A 74 -0.23 1.76 31.30
CA SER A 74 -1.41 1.53 32.15
C SER A 74 -2.75 1.64 31.40
N ILE A 75 -2.76 2.15 30.17
CA ILE A 75 -3.98 2.15 29.32
C ILE A 75 -4.28 0.75 28.75
N VAL A 76 -3.32 -0.17 28.82
CA VAL A 76 -3.46 -1.57 28.42
C VAL A 76 -3.62 -2.44 29.67
N PRO A 77 -4.79 -3.07 29.89
CA PRO A 77 -4.98 -3.95 31.03
C PRO A 77 -4.14 -5.23 30.87
N SER A 78 -3.74 -5.83 32.00
CA SER A 78 -2.96 -7.07 32.04
C SER A 78 -3.73 -8.32 31.60
N SER A 79 -5.04 -8.21 31.39
CA SER A 79 -5.92 -9.30 30.95
C SER A 79 -7.10 -8.74 30.16
N GLY A 80 -7.61 -9.52 29.20
CA GLY A 80 -8.66 -9.09 28.28
C GLY A 80 -8.09 -8.39 27.04
N ARG A 81 -8.97 -7.82 26.21
CA ARG A 81 -8.60 -7.23 24.93
C ARG A 81 -8.82 -5.72 24.92
N VAL A 82 -7.85 -4.97 24.41
CA VAL A 82 -7.96 -3.52 24.22
C VAL A 82 -7.50 -3.12 22.81
N MET A 83 -8.23 -2.21 22.22
CA MET A 83 -7.96 -1.60 20.92
C MET A 83 -7.49 -0.16 21.14
N VAL A 84 -6.29 0.17 20.65
CA VAL A 84 -5.62 1.46 20.88
C VAL A 84 -5.21 2.14 19.57
N PRO A 85 -6.07 2.97 18.98
CA PRO A 85 -5.66 3.97 18.01
C PRO A 85 -4.80 5.06 18.66
N PHE A 86 -3.59 5.25 18.14
CA PHE A 86 -2.72 6.38 18.40
C PHE A 86 -2.96 7.41 17.29
N LEU A 87 -3.95 8.28 17.51
CA LEU A 87 -4.41 9.33 16.60
C LEU A 87 -3.29 10.35 16.35
N THR A 88 -3.07 10.73 15.09
CA THR A 88 -1.95 11.60 14.70
C THR A 88 -1.92 12.92 15.49
N GLN A 89 -3.01 13.67 15.52
CA GLN A 89 -3.24 14.84 16.39
C GLN A 89 -4.71 15.27 16.35
N PHE A 90 -5.18 16.04 17.34
CA PHE A 90 -6.63 16.32 17.51
C PHE A 90 -7.25 17.25 16.44
N ALA A 91 -6.45 17.93 15.62
CA ALA A 91 -6.87 18.69 14.44
C ALA A 91 -6.55 17.97 13.11
N ASP A 92 -6.37 16.64 13.06
CA ASP A 92 -6.12 15.89 11.82
C ASP A 92 -7.40 15.27 11.25
N PHE A 93 -7.53 15.27 9.92
CA PHE A 93 -8.66 14.66 9.21
C PHE A 93 -8.75 13.15 9.47
N ASP A 94 -7.58 12.49 9.54
CA ASP A 94 -7.44 11.06 9.82
C ASP A 94 -8.01 10.73 11.21
N SER A 95 -7.60 11.48 12.23
CA SER A 95 -8.08 11.34 13.62
C SER A 95 -9.59 11.49 13.71
N TRP A 96 -10.15 12.50 13.04
CA TRP A 96 -11.58 12.80 13.07
C TRP A 96 -12.42 11.74 12.37
N GLU A 97 -12.04 11.34 11.15
CA GLU A 97 -12.76 10.31 10.40
C GLU A 97 -12.73 8.98 11.16
N LEU A 98 -11.57 8.55 11.66
CA LEU A 98 -11.43 7.31 12.44
C LEU A 98 -12.24 7.36 13.74
N ALA A 99 -12.11 8.42 14.54
CA ALA A 99 -12.80 8.51 15.83
C ALA A 99 -14.32 8.59 15.68
N GLN A 100 -14.83 9.40 14.75
CA GLN A 100 -16.28 9.49 14.50
C GLN A 100 -16.89 8.15 14.12
N LYS A 101 -16.17 7.34 13.32
CA LYS A 101 -16.60 6.01 12.93
C LYS A 101 -16.59 5.04 14.12
N LEU A 102 -15.48 4.98 14.85
CA LEU A 102 -15.31 4.07 15.99
C LEU A 102 -16.36 4.27 17.09
N VAL A 103 -16.96 5.46 17.23
CA VAL A 103 -18.08 5.69 18.16
C VAL A 103 -19.27 4.76 17.89
N ASP A 104 -19.58 4.47 16.62
CA ASP A 104 -20.66 3.56 16.24
C ASP A 104 -20.36 2.10 16.64
N ASP A 105 -19.07 1.73 16.68
CA ASP A 105 -18.60 0.36 16.94
C ASP A 105 -18.42 0.08 18.45
N ILE A 106 -18.36 1.11 19.31
CA ILE A 106 -18.16 0.97 20.77
C ILE A 106 -19.15 -0.02 21.42
N PRO A 107 -20.48 0.01 21.15
CA PRO A 107 -21.41 -0.92 21.77
C PRO A 107 -21.15 -2.39 21.39
N GLU A 108 -20.67 -2.66 20.18
CA GLU A 108 -20.32 -4.02 19.74
C GLU A 108 -18.99 -4.48 20.35
N LEU A 109 -17.99 -3.60 20.38
CA LEU A 109 -16.70 -3.85 21.02
C LEU A 109 -16.88 -4.17 22.51
N ASP A 110 -17.62 -3.33 23.25
CA ASP A 110 -17.91 -3.52 24.67
C ASP A 110 -18.68 -4.83 24.93
N ALA A 111 -19.68 -5.15 24.10
CA ALA A 111 -20.47 -6.39 24.21
C ALA A 111 -19.62 -7.67 24.01
N ASN A 112 -18.51 -7.56 23.28
CA ASN A 112 -17.54 -8.65 23.06
C ASN A 112 -16.32 -8.55 23.99
N GLY A 113 -16.33 -7.67 25.01
CA GLY A 113 -15.24 -7.54 25.98
C GLY A 113 -13.97 -6.90 25.43
N VAL A 114 -14.09 -6.09 24.36
CA VAL A 114 -13.00 -5.36 23.73
C VAL A 114 -13.08 -3.89 24.11
N THR A 115 -12.17 -3.43 24.98
CA THR A 115 -12.13 -2.02 25.37
C THR A 115 -11.53 -1.18 24.24
N LEU A 116 -12.16 -0.07 23.86
CA LEU A 116 -11.54 0.96 23.02
C LEU A 116 -10.95 2.08 23.89
N VAL A 117 -9.68 2.43 23.66
CA VAL A 117 -9.01 3.60 24.25
C VAL A 117 -8.23 4.32 23.15
N ALA A 118 -8.37 5.63 22.99
CA ALA A 118 -7.56 6.41 22.05
C ALA A 118 -6.51 7.27 22.76
N VAL A 119 -5.34 7.40 22.14
CA VAL A 119 -4.33 8.40 22.48
C VAL A 119 -4.23 9.38 21.31
N GLY A 120 -4.18 10.68 21.56
CA GLY A 120 -3.98 11.70 20.51
C GLY A 120 -2.94 12.73 20.90
N ILE A 121 -2.25 13.31 19.91
CA ILE A 121 -1.28 14.37 20.15
C ILE A 121 -1.99 15.72 20.31
N GLY A 122 -1.70 16.40 21.42
CA GLY A 122 -2.26 17.70 21.80
C GLY A 122 -2.41 17.82 23.31
N SER A 123 -3.08 18.88 23.77
CA SER A 123 -3.37 19.11 25.19
C SER A 123 -4.61 18.34 25.67
N VAL A 124 -4.83 18.35 26.98
CA VAL A 124 -6.07 17.85 27.61
C VAL A 124 -7.29 18.65 27.13
N GLU A 125 -7.12 19.95 26.87
CA GLU A 125 -8.16 20.85 26.38
C GLU A 125 -8.53 20.52 24.92
N ALA A 126 -7.53 20.26 24.08
CA ALA A 126 -7.75 19.77 22.71
C ALA A 126 -8.42 18.39 22.69
N ALA A 127 -8.07 17.50 23.62
CA ALA A 127 -8.74 16.20 23.78
C ALA A 127 -10.23 16.35 24.19
N LYS A 128 -10.54 17.26 25.11
CA LYS A 128 -11.93 17.59 25.49
C LYS A 128 -12.72 18.13 24.29
N GLU A 129 -12.12 19.01 23.51
CA GLU A 129 -12.80 19.62 22.37
C GLU A 129 -12.97 18.66 21.19
N PHE A 130 -11.98 17.80 20.95
CA PHE A 130 -12.07 16.66 20.04
C PHE A 130 -13.20 15.71 20.43
N SER A 131 -13.24 15.29 21.70
CA SER A 131 -14.31 14.45 22.26
C SER A 131 -15.69 15.09 22.05
N ARG A 132 -15.83 16.40 22.36
CA ARG A 132 -17.08 17.15 22.22
C ARG A 132 -17.60 17.27 20.78
N ARG A 133 -16.71 17.30 19.78
CA ARG A 133 -17.08 17.46 18.35
C ARG A 133 -17.17 16.16 17.58
N THR A 134 -16.45 15.12 17.99
CA THR A 134 -16.50 13.78 17.36
C THR A 134 -17.45 12.81 18.07
N ASN A 135 -17.97 13.19 19.24
CA ASN A 135 -18.66 12.34 20.22
C ASN A 135 -17.83 11.15 20.75
N PHE A 136 -16.51 11.15 20.54
CA PHE A 136 -15.63 10.12 21.10
C PHE A 136 -15.62 10.21 22.63
N PRO A 137 -15.85 9.11 23.40
CA PRO A 137 -16.00 9.20 24.84
C PRO A 137 -14.74 9.71 25.55
N LEU A 138 -14.89 10.73 26.40
CA LEU A 138 -13.79 11.42 27.06
C LEU A 138 -13.03 10.52 28.05
N ASP A 139 -13.73 9.58 28.68
CA ASP A 139 -13.20 8.56 29.58
C ASP A 139 -12.34 7.50 28.86
N ARG A 140 -12.45 7.41 27.53
CA ARG A 140 -11.64 6.56 26.66
C ARG A 140 -10.50 7.30 25.98
N LEU A 141 -10.25 8.57 26.33
CA LEU A 141 -9.32 9.45 25.62
C LEU A 141 -8.14 9.90 26.48
N TYR A 142 -6.95 9.87 25.88
CA TYR A 142 -5.69 10.32 26.47
C TYR A 142 -4.96 11.28 25.54
N ALA A 143 -4.23 12.23 26.10
CA ALA A 143 -3.44 13.23 25.40
C ALA A 143 -1.93 13.01 25.61
N ASP A 144 -1.15 13.10 24.53
CA ASP A 144 0.31 13.12 24.52
C ASP A 144 0.80 14.44 23.91
N GLU A 145 1.05 15.45 24.74
CA GLU A 145 1.50 16.77 24.30
C GLU A 145 2.84 16.76 23.55
N THR A 146 3.64 15.69 23.70
CA THR A 146 5.04 15.67 23.22
C THR A 146 5.31 14.60 22.16
N ALA A 147 4.31 13.80 21.79
CA ALA A 147 4.46 12.59 20.97
C ALA A 147 5.48 11.57 21.55
N ALA A 148 5.59 11.45 22.87
CA ALA A 148 6.51 10.52 23.52
C ALA A 148 6.12 9.05 23.29
N ALA A 149 4.83 8.70 23.35
CA ALA A 149 4.35 7.35 23.06
C ALA A 149 4.62 6.96 21.60
N TYR A 150 4.50 7.92 20.69
CA TYR A 150 4.70 7.74 19.26
C TYR A 150 6.17 7.45 18.93
N ARG A 151 7.10 8.12 19.61
CA ARG A 151 8.54 7.79 19.54
C ARG A 151 8.85 6.43 20.16
N ALA A 152 8.27 6.11 21.31
CA ALA A 152 8.48 4.83 21.98
C ALA A 152 7.98 3.62 21.17
N LEU A 153 6.89 3.82 20.41
CA LEU A 153 6.34 2.83 19.49
C LEU A 153 7.03 2.79 18.11
N ASP A 154 7.97 3.70 17.82
CA ASP A 154 8.60 3.86 16.50
C ASP A 154 7.58 4.15 15.37
N PHE A 155 6.63 5.05 15.61
CA PHE A 155 5.77 5.59 14.54
C PHE A 155 6.49 6.70 13.75
N ALA A 156 6.24 6.74 12.45
CA ALA A 156 6.97 7.59 11.51
C ALA A 156 6.91 9.09 11.91
N PRO A 157 8.06 9.78 12.12
CA PRO A 157 8.09 11.18 12.56
C PRO A 157 7.42 12.20 11.63
N GLY A 158 7.04 11.81 10.41
CA GLY A 158 6.46 12.69 9.40
C GLY A 158 7.48 13.32 8.46
N PHE A 159 6.96 13.98 7.42
CA PHE A 159 7.78 14.65 6.42
C PHE A 159 8.56 15.83 7.00
N GLY A 160 9.86 15.89 6.71
CA GLY A 160 10.72 17.01 7.08
C GLY A 160 11.04 17.12 8.59
N ARG A 161 10.83 16.05 9.38
CA ARG A 161 11.30 15.93 10.77
C ARG A 161 12.49 14.97 10.86
N ALA A 162 13.37 15.20 11.84
CA ALA A 162 14.51 14.33 12.09
C ALA A 162 14.04 12.87 12.30
N GLY A 163 14.73 11.92 11.67
CA GLY A 163 14.32 10.50 11.61
C GLY A 163 13.20 10.17 10.60
N GLY A 164 12.48 11.16 10.08
CA GLY A 164 11.40 10.99 9.09
C GLY A 164 11.84 11.16 7.62
N GLU A 165 10.87 11.07 6.70
CA GLU A 165 11.13 11.26 5.26
C GLU A 165 11.60 12.69 4.98
N LEU A 166 12.70 12.84 4.23
CA LEU A 166 13.41 14.11 4.02
C LEU A 166 13.75 14.86 5.33
N GLY A 167 14.03 14.16 6.43
CA GLY A 167 14.32 14.78 7.74
C GLY A 167 15.43 15.83 7.77
N TRP A 168 16.32 15.83 6.77
CA TRP A 168 17.30 16.89 6.53
C TRP A 168 16.67 18.28 6.35
N ILE A 169 15.38 18.38 5.97
CA ILE A 169 14.64 19.64 5.91
C ILE A 169 14.55 20.27 7.31
N GLY A 170 14.18 19.50 8.33
CA GLY A 170 14.14 19.99 9.70
C GLY A 170 15.53 20.37 10.24
N GLU A 171 16.56 19.63 9.87
CA GLU A 171 17.95 19.90 10.28
C GLU A 171 18.56 21.14 9.61
N LYS A 172 18.31 21.33 8.30
CA LYS A 172 18.99 22.35 7.47
C LYS A 172 18.14 23.56 7.14
N LEU A 173 16.82 23.44 7.21
CA LEU A 173 15.84 24.48 6.93
C LEU A 173 14.85 24.61 8.12
N PRO A 174 15.34 24.88 9.35
CA PRO A 174 14.48 24.93 10.55
C PRO A 174 13.42 26.04 10.52
N PHE A 175 13.52 26.98 9.57
CA PHE A 175 12.49 27.99 9.29
C PHE A 175 11.27 27.42 8.55
N VAL A 176 11.36 26.20 7.99
CA VAL A 176 10.21 25.49 7.42
C VAL A 176 9.44 24.91 8.60
N ASN A 177 8.33 25.56 8.92
CA ASN A 177 7.47 25.21 10.05
C ASN A 177 6.61 23.96 9.76
N GLY A 178 5.92 23.45 10.78
CA GLY A 178 5.08 22.26 10.68
C GLY A 178 3.93 22.40 9.68
N TYR A 179 3.29 23.57 9.64
CA TYR A 179 2.23 23.90 8.67
C TYR A 179 2.68 23.74 7.22
N ALA A 180 3.85 24.25 6.86
CA ALA A 180 4.41 24.11 5.52
C ALA A 180 4.68 22.64 5.16
N LYS A 181 5.14 21.82 6.12
CA LYS A 181 5.35 20.38 5.93
C LYS A 181 4.01 19.65 5.73
N LEU A 182 2.99 19.99 6.52
CA LEU A 182 1.63 19.44 6.40
C LEU A 182 1.02 19.74 5.04
N LEU A 183 1.10 20.98 4.54
CA LEU A 183 0.61 21.36 3.21
C LEU A 183 1.30 20.57 2.08
N VAL A 184 2.58 20.27 2.22
CA VAL A 184 3.34 19.44 1.27
C VAL A 184 2.88 17.97 1.32
N MET A 185 2.57 17.45 2.51
CA MET A 185 1.95 16.12 2.69
C MET A 185 0.53 16.06 2.11
N CYS A 186 -0.29 17.09 2.27
CA CYS A 186 -1.61 17.18 1.64
C CYS A 186 -1.54 17.16 0.10
N ALA A 187 -0.44 17.68 -0.48
CA ALA A 187 -0.14 17.56 -1.91
C ALA A 187 0.42 16.17 -2.32
N GLY A 188 0.50 15.21 -1.39
CA GLY A 188 0.96 13.83 -1.62
C GLY A 188 2.48 13.63 -1.58
N ILE A 189 3.25 14.62 -1.15
CA ILE A 189 4.72 14.55 -1.05
C ILE A 189 5.11 14.18 0.38
N GLY A 190 5.86 13.10 0.57
CA GLY A 190 6.13 12.57 1.92
C GLY A 190 4.90 11.94 2.59
N SER A 191 3.86 11.67 1.80
CA SER A 191 2.58 11.13 2.24
C SER A 191 1.99 10.27 1.12
N PRO A 192 2.49 9.03 0.93
CA PRO A 192 2.10 8.22 -0.22
C PRO A 192 0.64 7.76 -0.11
N GLY A 193 0.00 7.49 -1.24
CA GLY A 193 -1.42 7.13 -1.30
C GLY A 193 -2.40 8.31 -1.17
N THR A 194 -2.07 9.38 -0.44
CA THR A 194 -2.97 10.51 -0.09
C THR A 194 -3.84 11.00 -1.24
N LEU A 195 -3.26 11.43 -2.37
CA LEU A 195 -4.05 11.93 -3.52
C LEU A 195 -5.01 10.87 -4.07
N GLY A 196 -4.61 9.59 -4.09
CA GLY A 196 -5.47 8.48 -4.49
C GLY A 196 -6.68 8.32 -3.56
N THR A 197 -6.46 8.40 -2.26
CA THR A 197 -7.53 8.32 -1.24
C THR A 197 -8.42 9.57 -1.24
N VAL A 198 -7.89 10.75 -1.57
CA VAL A 198 -8.67 11.98 -1.82
C VAL A 198 -9.57 11.79 -3.04
N PHE A 199 -9.02 11.48 -4.22
CA PHE A 199 -9.81 11.29 -5.44
C PHE A 199 -10.82 10.14 -5.32
N GLY A 200 -10.47 9.06 -4.61
CA GLY A 200 -11.38 7.95 -4.31
C GLY A 200 -12.66 8.38 -3.58
N GLY A 201 -12.58 9.40 -2.71
CA GLY A 201 -13.73 9.94 -1.98
C GLY A 201 -14.80 10.61 -2.87
N TYR A 202 -14.48 10.90 -4.14
CA TYR A 202 -15.41 11.47 -5.12
C TYR A 202 -16.15 10.39 -5.93
N VAL A 203 -15.58 9.19 -6.08
CA VAL A 203 -16.06 8.16 -7.02
C VAL A 203 -17.22 7.33 -6.45
N GLY A 204 -17.26 7.13 -5.13
CA GLY A 204 -18.20 6.21 -4.48
C GLY A 204 -17.87 4.73 -4.71
N SER A 205 -18.69 3.83 -4.18
CA SER A 205 -18.51 2.39 -4.31
C SER A 205 -19.83 1.62 -4.22
N LYS A 206 -20.09 0.73 -5.20
CA LYS A 206 -21.22 -0.21 -5.17
C LYS A 206 -21.04 -1.38 -4.19
N TYR A 207 -19.86 -1.51 -3.59
CA TYR A 207 -19.48 -2.63 -2.72
C TYR A 207 -19.30 -2.20 -1.25
N ARG A 208 -19.64 -0.96 -0.91
CA ARG A 208 -19.57 -0.41 0.44
C ARG A 208 -20.92 0.16 0.83
N ASN A 209 -21.21 0.13 2.13
CA ASN A 209 -22.39 0.77 2.70
C ASN A 209 -22.34 2.31 2.48
N PRO A 210 -23.49 3.00 2.48
CA PRO A 210 -23.53 4.45 2.58
C PRO A 210 -22.74 4.94 3.81
N ILE A 211 -22.18 6.15 3.72
CA ILE A 211 -21.52 6.81 4.85
C ILE A 211 -22.60 7.40 5.76
N PHE A 212 -23.41 8.32 5.23
CA PHE A 212 -24.53 8.91 5.99
C PHE A 212 -25.65 7.86 6.11
N ARG A 213 -25.82 7.31 7.32
CA ARG A 213 -26.76 6.24 7.66
C ARG A 213 -27.61 6.66 8.86
N GLU A 214 -28.88 6.29 8.90
CA GLU A 214 -29.72 6.64 10.05
C GLU A 214 -29.18 6.00 11.33
N GLY A 215 -28.93 6.83 12.35
CA GLY A 215 -28.39 6.38 13.64
C GLY A 215 -26.86 6.33 13.74
N SER A 216 -26.10 6.51 12.65
CA SER A 216 -24.64 6.66 12.75
C SER A 216 -24.25 8.02 13.35
N ASN A 217 -23.19 8.05 14.14
CA ASN A 217 -22.62 9.23 14.80
C ASN A 217 -22.32 10.40 13.84
N TYR A 218 -22.03 10.09 12.58
CA TYR A 218 -21.74 11.05 11.51
C TYR A 218 -22.87 11.14 10.46
N ASP A 219 -24.11 10.76 10.80
CA ASP A 219 -25.27 11.01 9.92
C ASP A 219 -25.51 12.52 9.75
N ASN A 220 -25.93 12.90 8.55
CA ASN A 220 -26.54 14.19 8.32
C ASN A 220 -27.86 13.95 7.60
N PRO A 221 -29.00 13.97 8.32
CA PRO A 221 -30.30 13.61 7.75
C PRO A 221 -30.71 14.43 6.52
N THR A 222 -30.22 15.68 6.40
CA THR A 222 -30.47 16.54 5.24
C THR A 222 -29.66 16.07 4.03
N ILE A 223 -28.36 15.82 4.21
CA ILE A 223 -27.47 15.32 3.15
C ILE A 223 -27.89 13.91 2.73
N ARG A 224 -28.17 13.01 3.69
CA ARG A 224 -28.64 11.65 3.45
C ARG A 224 -29.90 11.63 2.60
N LYS A 225 -30.96 12.34 3.00
CA LYS A 225 -32.22 12.43 2.24
C LYS A 225 -32.03 13.01 0.84
N LEU A 226 -31.17 14.03 0.69
CA LEU A 226 -30.84 14.60 -0.63
C LEU A 226 -30.12 13.58 -1.51
N MET A 227 -29.13 12.86 -0.97
CA MET A 227 -28.36 11.85 -1.70
C MET A 227 -29.19 10.61 -2.04
N ASP A 228 -30.05 10.14 -1.12
CA ASP A 228 -31.01 9.06 -1.39
C ASP A 228 -31.96 9.42 -2.54
N ALA A 229 -32.49 10.66 -2.55
CA ALA A 229 -33.41 11.12 -3.58
C ALA A 229 -32.77 11.39 -4.95
N THR A 230 -31.46 11.65 -5.01
CA THR A 230 -30.74 12.04 -6.25
C THR A 230 -29.85 10.95 -6.83
N LEU A 231 -29.27 10.09 -5.99
CA LEU A 231 -28.30 9.06 -6.36
C LEU A 231 -28.77 7.64 -6.01
N GLY A 232 -29.90 7.50 -5.29
CA GLY A 232 -30.39 6.24 -4.74
C GLY A 232 -29.71 5.86 -3.43
N GLY A 233 -30.19 4.80 -2.78
CA GLY A 233 -29.67 4.28 -1.51
C GLY A 233 -29.02 2.90 -1.63
N GLY A 234 -28.49 2.39 -0.52
CA GLY A 234 -27.96 1.02 -0.41
C GLY A 234 -26.51 0.82 -0.86
N TYR A 235 -25.78 1.89 -1.18
CA TYR A 235 -24.35 1.85 -1.53
C TYR A 235 -23.67 3.17 -1.19
N GLN A 236 -22.33 3.21 -1.17
CA GLN A 236 -21.55 4.43 -1.00
C GLN A 236 -21.65 5.31 -2.25
N ARG A 237 -22.28 6.47 -2.12
CA ARG A 237 -22.65 7.34 -3.26
C ARG A 237 -21.44 8.18 -3.72
N PRO A 238 -21.40 8.59 -5.00
CA PRO A 238 -20.42 9.58 -5.47
C PRO A 238 -20.42 10.84 -4.59
N PHE A 239 -19.25 11.45 -4.40
CA PHE A 239 -19.01 12.62 -3.52
C PHE A 239 -19.32 12.44 -2.02
N GLU A 240 -19.86 11.30 -1.58
CA GLU A 240 -20.37 11.14 -0.21
C GLU A 240 -19.25 11.23 0.85
N LEU A 241 -18.16 10.50 0.65
CA LEU A 241 -17.00 10.55 1.55
C LEU A 241 -16.26 11.90 1.47
N ALA A 242 -16.20 12.51 0.28
CA ALA A 242 -15.67 13.87 0.14
C ALA A 242 -16.52 14.91 0.89
N THR A 243 -17.84 14.67 1.00
CA THR A 243 -18.76 15.54 1.76
C THR A 243 -18.50 15.43 3.26
N LEU A 244 -18.37 14.23 3.81
CA LEU A 244 -17.99 14.03 5.23
C LEU A 244 -16.65 14.71 5.55
N ARG A 245 -15.64 14.49 4.70
CA ARG A 245 -14.32 15.11 4.86
C ARG A 245 -14.36 16.63 4.80
N LEU A 246 -15.19 17.20 3.92
CA LEU A 246 -15.39 18.64 3.85
C LEU A 246 -16.04 19.19 5.14
N THR A 247 -17.07 18.52 5.67
CA THR A 247 -17.69 18.89 6.95
C THR A 247 -16.67 18.86 8.09
N ASN A 248 -15.90 17.77 8.23
CA ASN A 248 -14.84 17.69 9.24
C ASN A 248 -13.77 18.77 9.03
N MET A 249 -13.37 19.05 7.80
CA MET A 249 -12.38 20.09 7.51
C MET A 249 -12.86 21.49 7.86
N THR A 250 -14.12 21.84 7.56
CA THR A 250 -14.70 23.12 7.99
C THR A 250 -14.67 23.24 9.51
N GLU A 251 -15.08 22.19 10.23
CA GLU A 251 -15.11 22.18 11.70
C GLU A 251 -13.71 22.27 12.32
N ILE A 252 -12.74 21.48 11.82
CA ILE A 252 -11.34 21.51 12.27
C ILE A 252 -10.73 22.90 12.06
N LEU A 253 -10.86 23.48 10.86
CA LEU A 253 -10.23 24.77 10.53
C LEU A 253 -10.87 25.95 11.27
N SER A 254 -12.17 25.89 11.56
CA SER A 254 -12.87 26.92 12.34
C SER A 254 -12.46 26.96 13.81
N ASN A 255 -11.84 25.89 14.34
CA ASN A 255 -11.52 25.74 15.75
C ASN A 255 -10.07 25.24 15.93
N TRP A 256 -9.21 25.62 14.99
CA TRP A 256 -7.85 25.10 14.85
C TRP A 256 -6.98 25.40 16.09
N GLU A 257 -7.11 26.59 16.68
CA GLU A 257 -6.34 27.00 17.86
C GLU A 257 -6.67 26.16 19.11
N ASP A 258 -7.90 25.66 19.21
CA ASP A 258 -8.34 24.80 20.33
C ASP A 258 -7.94 23.33 20.17
N LEU A 259 -7.62 22.89 18.94
CA LEU A 259 -7.42 21.48 18.57
C LEU A 259 -5.98 21.14 18.20
N ALA A 260 -5.23 22.07 17.62
CA ALA A 260 -3.89 21.80 17.10
C ALA A 260 -2.83 21.68 18.22
N PRO A 261 -1.80 20.84 18.05
CA PRO A 261 -0.70 20.76 19.01
C PRO A 261 0.12 22.06 19.06
N ALA A 262 0.60 22.41 20.26
CA ALA A 262 1.38 23.63 20.48
C ALA A 262 2.75 23.62 19.79
N ASP A 263 3.40 22.45 19.65
CA ASP A 263 4.53 22.27 18.72
C ASP A 263 3.96 21.92 17.34
N ASP A 264 4.02 22.88 16.41
CA ASP A 264 3.50 22.71 15.07
C ASP A 264 4.20 21.59 14.28
N ASN A 265 5.41 21.19 14.67
CA ASN A 265 6.09 20.06 14.04
C ASN A 265 5.34 18.75 14.29
N LEU A 266 4.56 18.64 15.37
CA LEU A 266 3.76 17.45 15.61
C LEU A 266 2.60 17.27 14.61
N LEU A 267 2.22 18.31 13.84
CA LEU A 267 1.21 18.22 12.78
C LEU A 267 1.50 17.13 11.73
N VAL A 268 2.79 16.83 11.48
CA VAL A 268 3.18 15.80 10.51
C VAL A 268 3.49 14.44 11.13
N GLN A 269 3.58 14.34 12.47
CA GLN A 269 3.77 13.06 13.16
C GLN A 269 2.69 12.08 12.70
N ARG A 270 3.10 10.85 12.36
CA ARG A 270 2.16 9.77 12.03
C ARG A 270 1.92 8.89 13.25
N GLY A 271 0.75 8.26 13.26
CA GLY A 271 0.26 7.40 14.33
C GLY A 271 0.25 5.94 13.93
N GLY A 272 -0.72 5.23 14.48
CA GLY A 272 -0.99 3.83 14.17
C GLY A 272 -2.20 3.31 14.94
N SER A 273 -2.48 2.02 14.82
CA SER A 273 -3.53 1.36 15.59
C SER A 273 -3.07 -0.02 16.04
N LEU A 274 -3.16 -0.29 17.33
CA LEU A 274 -2.75 -1.56 17.94
C LEU A 274 -3.96 -2.26 18.56
N VAL A 275 -3.93 -3.59 18.59
CA VAL A 275 -4.77 -4.40 19.48
C VAL A 275 -3.87 -5.17 20.41
N PHE A 276 -4.13 -5.08 21.71
CA PHE A 276 -3.48 -5.89 22.72
C PHE A 276 -4.47 -6.93 23.28
N GLN A 277 -3.97 -8.11 23.57
CA GLN A 277 -4.67 -9.17 24.29
C GLN A 277 -3.76 -9.69 25.40
N ASP A 278 -4.25 -9.64 26.64
CA ASP A 278 -3.50 -10.08 27.83
C ASP A 278 -2.09 -9.45 27.92
N GLY A 279 -1.99 -8.16 27.58
CA GLY A 279 -0.76 -7.38 27.52
C GLY A 279 0.10 -7.58 26.25
N ALA A 280 -0.10 -8.65 25.48
CA ALA A 280 0.62 -8.90 24.24
C ALA A 280 0.00 -8.12 23.06
N CYS A 281 0.83 -7.48 22.23
CA CYS A 281 0.36 -6.85 21.00
C CYS A 281 0.07 -7.91 19.94
N VAL A 282 -1.21 -8.07 19.57
CA VAL A 282 -1.71 -9.10 18.64
C VAL A 282 -2.10 -8.55 17.27
N PHE A 283 -2.27 -7.23 17.14
CA PHE A 283 -2.38 -6.56 15.85
C PHE A 283 -1.69 -5.19 15.90
N ARG A 284 -1.04 -4.78 14.81
CA ARG A 284 -0.40 -3.48 14.68
C ARG A 284 -0.48 -2.97 13.24
N HIS A 285 -1.00 -1.75 13.09
CA HIS A 285 -0.93 -0.92 11.89
C HIS A 285 -0.08 0.32 12.20
N ASN A 286 0.77 0.73 11.26
CA ASN A 286 1.52 1.99 11.31
C ASN A 286 1.00 2.90 10.19
N ASP A 287 0.66 4.15 10.50
CA ASP A 287 0.04 5.03 9.52
C ASP A 287 1.06 5.47 8.45
N ALA A 288 0.73 5.17 7.19
CA ALA A 288 1.61 5.37 6.04
C ALA A 288 1.78 6.84 5.60
N GLY A 289 0.83 7.70 5.98
CA GLY A 289 0.68 9.07 5.49
C GLY A 289 -0.71 9.60 5.83
N ILE A 290 -1.03 10.80 5.36
CA ILE A 290 -2.39 11.38 5.41
C ILE A 290 -3.34 10.49 4.61
N LEU A 291 -4.47 10.11 5.22
CA LEU A 291 -5.43 9.12 4.74
C LEU A 291 -4.83 7.72 4.51
N GLY A 292 -3.70 7.43 5.17
CA GLY A 292 -3.02 6.13 5.24
C GLY A 292 -3.15 5.45 6.60
N TYR A 293 -4.12 5.89 7.41
CA TYR A 293 -4.45 5.34 8.72
C TYR A 293 -5.15 3.97 8.61
N CYS A 294 -5.21 3.22 9.71
CA CYS A 294 -5.89 1.91 9.72
C CYS A 294 -7.42 2.09 9.54
N PRO A 295 -8.05 1.55 8.50
CA PRO A 295 -9.50 1.69 8.31
C PRO A 295 -10.28 1.10 9.50
N GLU A 296 -11.39 1.75 9.87
CA GLU A 296 -12.25 1.36 10.99
C GLU A 296 -12.67 -0.11 10.90
N GLU A 297 -13.11 -0.53 9.72
CA GLU A 297 -13.61 -1.87 9.43
C GLU A 297 -12.53 -2.93 9.63
N ARG A 298 -11.28 -2.62 9.24
CA ARG A 298 -10.11 -3.49 9.45
C ARG A 298 -9.76 -3.60 10.92
N LEU A 299 -9.71 -2.47 11.61
CA LEU A 299 -9.32 -2.39 13.00
C LEU A 299 -10.34 -3.10 13.92
N VAL A 300 -11.63 -2.83 13.72
CA VAL A 300 -12.74 -3.48 14.44
C VAL A 300 -12.82 -4.98 14.12
N THR A 301 -12.74 -5.38 12.84
CA THR A 301 -12.70 -6.80 12.45
C THR A 301 -11.55 -7.55 13.14
N LYS A 302 -10.35 -6.95 13.17
CA LYS A 302 -9.20 -7.53 13.86
C LYS A 302 -9.41 -7.59 15.37
N ALA A 303 -9.94 -6.54 15.98
CA ALA A 303 -10.19 -6.49 17.42
C ALA A 303 -11.30 -7.46 17.89
N LEU A 304 -12.30 -7.75 17.05
CA LEU A 304 -13.37 -8.72 17.34
C LEU A 304 -13.01 -10.17 16.98
N SER A 305 -12.03 -10.42 16.10
CA SER A 305 -11.67 -11.78 15.66
C SER A 305 -11.14 -12.68 16.80
N ASP A 306 -11.35 -14.01 16.68
CA ASP A 306 -10.86 -14.98 17.67
C ASP A 306 -9.34 -14.90 17.87
N ASP A 307 -8.59 -14.79 16.76
CA ASP A 307 -7.14 -14.60 16.73
C ASP A 307 -6.76 -13.37 15.87
N PRO A 308 -6.57 -12.19 16.50
CA PRO A 308 -6.14 -10.98 15.79
C PRO A 308 -4.75 -11.12 15.15
N ALA A 309 -3.88 -11.98 15.70
CA ALA A 309 -2.54 -12.24 15.20
C ALA A 309 -2.51 -13.23 14.03
N ALA A 310 -3.64 -13.88 13.72
CA ALA A 310 -3.76 -14.79 12.59
C ALA A 310 -3.34 -14.12 11.28
N THR A 311 -2.45 -14.79 10.54
CA THR A 311 -2.17 -14.48 9.14
C THR A 311 -3.44 -14.66 8.31
N PRO A 312 -3.71 -13.80 7.32
CA PRO A 312 -4.91 -13.92 6.48
C PRO A 312 -4.98 -15.30 5.79
N ASP A 313 -6.19 -15.88 5.72
CA ASP A 313 -6.46 -17.02 4.84
C ASP A 313 -6.30 -16.54 3.39
N ALA A 314 -5.20 -16.94 2.79
CA ALA A 314 -4.82 -16.45 1.48
C ALA A 314 -5.86 -16.75 0.39
N VAL A 315 -6.60 -17.87 0.48
CA VAL A 315 -7.64 -18.20 -0.51
C VAL A 315 -8.88 -17.34 -0.28
N ALA A 316 -9.33 -17.21 0.97
CA ALA A 316 -10.48 -16.37 1.31
C ALA A 316 -10.24 -14.89 0.96
N THR A 317 -9.04 -14.38 1.25
CA THR A 317 -8.60 -13.02 0.89
C THR A 317 -8.62 -12.79 -0.62
N LEU A 318 -8.11 -13.74 -1.42
CA LEU A 318 -8.17 -13.65 -2.88
C LEU A 318 -9.62 -13.68 -3.41
N HIS A 319 -10.49 -14.52 -2.83
CA HIS A 319 -11.91 -14.61 -3.22
C HIS A 319 -12.69 -13.33 -2.91
N ALA A 320 -12.52 -12.75 -1.72
CA ALA A 320 -13.15 -11.49 -1.33
C ALA A 320 -12.66 -10.31 -2.19
N ALA A 321 -11.36 -10.26 -2.50
CA ALA A 321 -10.78 -9.30 -3.43
C ALA A 321 -11.41 -9.44 -4.83
N ALA A 322 -11.53 -10.67 -5.34
CA ALA A 322 -12.04 -10.95 -6.68
C ALA A 322 -13.52 -10.56 -6.85
N ALA A 323 -14.34 -10.92 -5.85
CA ALA A 323 -15.79 -10.72 -5.88
C ALA A 323 -16.21 -9.25 -5.73
N HIS A 324 -15.68 -8.54 -4.73
CA HIS A 324 -16.18 -7.21 -4.36
C HIS A 324 -15.09 -6.20 -3.97
N ARG A 325 -13.80 -6.51 -4.18
CA ARG A 325 -12.66 -5.66 -3.80
C ARG A 325 -12.64 -5.30 -2.31
N GLY A 326 -13.20 -6.16 -1.47
CA GLY A 326 -13.36 -5.91 -0.02
C GLY A 326 -12.22 -6.43 0.84
N ALA A 327 -11.27 -7.19 0.30
CA ALA A 327 -10.08 -7.56 1.04
C ALA A 327 -9.17 -6.34 1.28
N ASP A 328 -8.50 -6.31 2.42
CA ASP A 328 -7.42 -5.38 2.67
C ASP A 328 -6.24 -5.60 1.69
N VAL A 329 -5.60 -4.51 1.26
CA VAL A 329 -4.55 -4.56 0.23
C VAL A 329 -3.23 -5.14 0.72
N ASP A 330 -2.94 -5.03 2.02
CA ASP A 330 -1.73 -5.57 2.62
C ASP A 330 -1.91 -7.05 2.94
N ASP A 331 -3.10 -7.45 3.42
CA ASP A 331 -3.47 -8.86 3.55
C ASP A 331 -3.43 -9.57 2.19
N LEU A 332 -3.92 -8.90 1.13
CA LEU A 332 -3.88 -9.43 -0.24
C LEU A 332 -2.43 -9.55 -0.74
N TYR A 333 -1.57 -8.55 -0.50
CA TYR A 333 -0.15 -8.64 -0.83
C TYR A 333 0.57 -9.76 -0.06
N ALA A 334 0.30 -9.88 1.24
CA ALA A 334 0.84 -10.92 2.10
C ALA A 334 0.41 -12.31 1.65
N SER A 335 -0.87 -12.48 1.31
CA SER A 335 -1.48 -13.71 0.78
C SER A 335 -0.80 -14.18 -0.51
N ILE A 336 -0.74 -13.32 -1.53
CA ILE A 336 -0.09 -13.65 -2.82
C ILE A 336 1.41 -13.91 -2.61
N SER A 337 2.06 -13.15 -1.73
CA SER A 337 3.48 -13.34 -1.38
C SER A 337 3.74 -14.66 -0.64
N ALA A 338 2.83 -15.10 0.23
CA ALA A 338 2.92 -16.38 0.92
C ALA A 338 2.74 -17.55 -0.07
N MET A 339 1.74 -17.47 -0.96
CA MET A 339 1.54 -18.42 -2.05
C MET A 339 2.77 -18.50 -2.98
N GLU A 340 3.43 -17.38 -3.29
CA GLU A 340 4.69 -17.42 -4.05
C GLU A 340 5.82 -18.11 -3.29
N LYS A 341 5.94 -17.87 -1.98
CA LYS A 341 6.98 -18.47 -1.12
C LYS A 341 6.75 -19.96 -0.84
N ALA A 342 5.50 -20.44 -0.95
CA ALA A 342 5.17 -21.86 -0.80
C ALA A 342 6.02 -22.75 -1.72
N LYS A 343 6.29 -24.00 -1.28
CA LYS A 343 7.08 -24.94 -2.08
C LYS A 343 6.34 -25.20 -3.38
N LYS A 344 7.09 -25.45 -4.45
CA LYS A 344 6.53 -25.55 -5.80
C LYS A 344 5.44 -26.64 -5.96
N GLY A 345 5.50 -27.72 -5.19
CA GLY A 345 4.47 -28.77 -5.19
C GLY A 345 3.23 -28.46 -4.34
N ASP A 346 3.32 -27.45 -3.46
CA ASP A 346 2.25 -27.06 -2.53
C ASP A 346 1.40 -25.92 -3.12
N ARG A 347 1.80 -25.35 -4.27
CA ARG A 347 1.06 -24.27 -4.94
C ARG A 347 -0.09 -24.82 -5.76
N ARG A 348 -1.29 -24.31 -5.51
CA ARG A 348 -2.48 -24.52 -6.33
C ARG A 348 -2.36 -23.75 -7.65
N VAL A 349 -1.67 -24.31 -8.64
CA VAL A 349 -1.59 -23.78 -10.00
C VAL A 349 -1.83 -24.90 -11.01
N ASN A 350 -2.88 -24.77 -11.82
CA ASN A 350 -3.15 -25.60 -13.00
C ASN A 350 -3.21 -24.69 -14.24
N GLY A 351 -2.49 -25.06 -15.31
CA GLY A 351 -2.51 -24.34 -16.58
C GLY A 351 -3.87 -24.36 -17.29
N GLU A 352 -4.67 -25.41 -17.08
CA GLU A 352 -6.01 -25.55 -17.69
C GLU A 352 -7.01 -24.55 -17.09
N GLU A 353 -6.90 -24.26 -15.79
CA GLU A 353 -7.75 -23.29 -15.10
C GLU A 353 -7.52 -21.85 -15.58
N LEU A 354 -6.43 -21.56 -16.30
CA LEU A 354 -6.23 -20.25 -16.92
C LEU A 354 -7.24 -19.98 -18.05
N ASN A 355 -7.87 -21.01 -18.62
CA ASN A 355 -8.75 -20.87 -19.77
C ASN A 355 -10.00 -20.04 -19.43
N GLY A 356 -10.06 -18.80 -19.92
CA GLY A 356 -11.10 -17.86 -19.53
C GLY A 356 -10.76 -16.39 -19.78
N LYS A 357 -11.73 -15.53 -19.48
CA LYS A 357 -11.62 -14.07 -19.47
C LYS A 357 -11.53 -13.59 -18.02
N TRP A 358 -10.57 -12.71 -17.74
CA TRP A 358 -10.11 -12.35 -16.40
C TRP A 358 -9.87 -10.85 -16.26
N ARG A 359 -10.63 -10.16 -15.41
CA ARG A 359 -10.42 -8.74 -15.12
C ARG A 359 -9.35 -8.54 -14.07
N LEU A 360 -8.39 -7.66 -14.36
CA LEU A 360 -7.38 -7.22 -13.41
C LEU A 360 -8.06 -6.53 -12.22
N VAL A 361 -7.79 -7.04 -11.02
CA VAL A 361 -8.38 -6.55 -9.77
C VAL A 361 -7.37 -5.76 -8.97
N TYR A 362 -6.14 -6.26 -8.84
CA TYR A 362 -5.13 -5.72 -7.93
C TYR A 362 -3.73 -5.79 -8.56
N THR A 363 -2.86 -4.83 -8.18
CA THR A 363 -1.44 -4.81 -8.54
C THR A 363 -0.57 -4.20 -7.44
N SER A 364 0.63 -4.75 -7.21
CA SER A 364 1.65 -4.17 -6.33
C SER A 364 2.54 -3.13 -7.03
N GLY A 365 2.38 -2.92 -8.34
CA GLY A 365 3.35 -2.19 -9.18
C GLY A 365 4.67 -2.96 -9.37
N THR A 366 5.56 -2.45 -10.24
CA THR A 366 6.87 -3.08 -10.54
C THR A 366 7.76 -3.16 -9.29
N LYS A 367 8.83 -3.97 -9.28
CA LYS A 367 9.74 -4.09 -8.13
C LYS A 367 10.19 -2.76 -7.53
N LYS A 368 10.45 -1.73 -8.36
CA LYS A 368 10.88 -0.41 -7.90
C LYS A 368 9.74 0.38 -7.27
N VAL A 369 8.53 0.29 -7.84
CA VAL A 369 7.32 0.91 -7.28
C VAL A 369 6.93 0.21 -5.98
N ALA A 370 6.84 -1.12 -5.99
CA ALA A 370 6.61 -1.95 -4.80
C ALA A 370 7.64 -1.72 -3.70
N ALA A 371 8.94 -1.58 -4.02
CA ALA A 371 9.96 -1.31 -2.98
C ALA A 371 9.82 0.08 -2.33
N ASN A 372 9.19 1.05 -3.01
CA ASN A 372 8.90 2.36 -2.45
C ASN A 372 7.55 2.36 -1.72
N LEU A 373 6.51 1.73 -2.30
CA LEU A 373 5.21 1.55 -1.68
C LEU A 373 5.32 0.73 -0.38
N ASN A 374 5.99 -0.42 -0.39
CA ASN A 374 6.22 -1.24 0.81
C ASN A 374 7.02 -0.50 1.90
N ARG A 375 7.98 0.37 1.51
CA ARG A 375 8.71 1.22 2.49
C ARG A 375 7.77 2.26 3.11
N ALA A 376 6.77 2.70 2.36
CA ALA A 376 5.70 3.57 2.81
C ALA A 376 4.47 2.78 3.35
N GLY A 377 4.59 1.50 3.68
CA GLY A 377 3.49 0.73 4.28
C GLY A 377 2.34 0.34 3.32
N PHE A 378 2.52 0.41 2.00
CA PHE A 378 1.50 0.01 1.02
C PHE A 378 1.90 -1.28 0.27
N GLY A 379 1.14 -2.36 0.43
CA GLY A 379 1.30 -3.62 -0.31
C GLY A 379 0.87 -3.55 -1.78
N GLY A 380 0.05 -2.57 -2.18
CA GLY A 380 -0.39 -2.36 -3.56
C GLY A 380 -1.70 -1.59 -3.65
N SER A 381 -2.42 -1.72 -4.76
CA SER A 381 -3.74 -1.10 -4.92
C SER A 381 -4.69 -1.88 -5.84
N TYR A 382 -5.98 -1.67 -5.62
CA TYR A 382 -7.02 -2.12 -6.55
C TYR A 382 -6.94 -1.34 -7.87
N PHE A 383 -6.95 -2.06 -8.98
CA PHE A 383 -6.78 -1.47 -10.30
C PHE A 383 -8.06 -0.71 -10.73
N PRO A 384 -7.98 0.59 -11.05
CA PRO A 384 -9.17 1.44 -11.19
C PRO A 384 -9.86 1.30 -12.55
N LEU A 385 -9.18 0.79 -13.58
CA LEU A 385 -9.74 0.65 -14.93
C LEU A 385 -10.19 -0.79 -15.20
N PRO A 386 -11.20 -0.99 -16.07
CA PRO A 386 -11.54 -2.31 -16.61
C PRO A 386 -10.46 -2.78 -17.60
N ALA A 387 -9.36 -3.32 -17.06
CA ALA A 387 -8.38 -4.09 -17.81
C ALA A 387 -8.70 -5.58 -17.72
N VAL A 388 -8.63 -6.28 -18.86
CA VAL A 388 -8.97 -7.69 -18.98
C VAL A 388 -7.86 -8.43 -19.72
N GLN A 389 -7.39 -9.52 -19.13
CA GLN A 389 -6.62 -10.56 -19.80
C GLN A 389 -7.57 -11.71 -20.14
N SER A 390 -7.46 -12.26 -21.34
CA SER A 390 -8.13 -13.49 -21.74
C SER A 390 -7.07 -14.49 -22.20
N PHE A 391 -7.19 -15.72 -21.75
CA PHE A 391 -6.31 -16.82 -22.15
C PHE A 391 -7.17 -17.93 -22.75
N ASP A 392 -6.98 -18.20 -24.05
CA ASP A 392 -7.46 -19.41 -24.70
C ASP A 392 -6.33 -20.45 -24.63
N VAL A 393 -6.50 -21.44 -23.77
CA VAL A 393 -5.51 -22.50 -23.53
C VAL A 393 -5.49 -23.52 -24.66
N ALA A 394 -6.62 -23.72 -25.36
CA ALA A 394 -6.71 -24.66 -26.47
C ALA A 394 -6.04 -24.12 -27.74
N ALA A 395 -6.23 -22.84 -28.05
CA ALA A 395 -5.61 -22.16 -29.18
C ALA A 395 -4.20 -21.59 -28.86
N GLY A 396 -3.83 -21.51 -27.58
CA GLY A 396 -2.59 -20.86 -27.14
C GLY A 396 -2.58 -19.36 -27.44
N ARG A 397 -3.74 -18.69 -27.34
CA ARG A 397 -3.91 -17.25 -27.66
C ARG A 397 -4.20 -16.44 -26.40
N ILE A 398 -3.60 -15.26 -26.33
CA ILE A 398 -3.83 -14.29 -25.24
C ILE A 398 -4.36 -12.99 -25.83
N ARG A 399 -5.41 -12.44 -25.20
CA ARG A 399 -5.82 -11.04 -25.36
C ARG A 399 -5.49 -10.26 -24.09
N ASN A 400 -5.02 -9.03 -24.23
CA ASN A 400 -4.84 -8.09 -23.12
C ASN A 400 -5.38 -6.72 -23.53
N GLY A 401 -6.39 -6.21 -22.83
CA GLY A 401 -7.07 -4.97 -23.23
C GLY A 401 -7.60 -4.12 -22.10
N ILE A 402 -7.91 -2.87 -22.44
CA ILE A 402 -8.52 -1.85 -21.57
C ILE A 402 -9.82 -1.38 -22.26
N TYR A 403 -10.92 -1.30 -21.49
CA TYR A 403 -12.29 -1.16 -22.02
C TYR A 403 -13.02 0.05 -21.41
N LEU A 404 -12.71 1.26 -21.89
CA LEU A 404 -13.23 2.52 -21.35
C LEU A 404 -14.49 2.98 -22.08
N GLY A 405 -15.65 2.52 -21.63
CA GLY A 405 -16.96 2.88 -22.20
C GLY A 405 -17.05 2.43 -23.66
N PRO A 406 -17.17 3.35 -24.65
CA PRO A 406 -17.12 2.97 -26.06
C PRO A 406 -15.72 2.52 -26.51
N VAL A 407 -14.64 2.93 -25.84
CA VAL A 407 -13.28 2.66 -26.30
C VAL A 407 -12.85 1.26 -25.88
N LYS A 408 -12.49 0.41 -26.85
CA LYS A 408 -11.84 -0.88 -26.62
C LYS A 408 -10.45 -0.84 -27.23
N PHE A 409 -9.40 -0.98 -26.42
CA PHE A 409 -8.02 -1.04 -26.91
C PHE A 409 -7.35 -2.31 -26.38
N PHE A 410 -6.93 -3.20 -27.26
CA PHE A 410 -6.42 -4.51 -26.89
C PHE A 410 -5.33 -5.03 -27.82
N PHE A 411 -4.54 -5.97 -27.31
CA PHE A 411 -3.50 -6.69 -28.03
C PHE A 411 -3.82 -8.17 -28.04
N ASP A 412 -3.57 -8.83 -29.17
CA ASP A 412 -3.70 -10.28 -29.34
C ASP A 412 -2.35 -10.90 -29.76
N GLY A 413 -2.12 -12.16 -29.39
CA GLY A 413 -0.94 -12.89 -29.82
C GLY A 413 -0.83 -14.30 -29.23
N PRO A 414 0.19 -15.07 -29.63
CA PRO A 414 0.44 -16.41 -29.10
C PRO A 414 1.06 -16.36 -27.70
N PHE A 415 0.77 -17.38 -26.90
CA PHE A 415 1.49 -17.69 -25.68
C PHE A 415 1.98 -19.14 -25.63
N VAL A 416 2.94 -19.40 -24.74
CA VAL A 416 3.43 -20.74 -24.41
C VAL A 416 3.34 -20.95 -22.91
N TRP A 417 2.59 -21.97 -22.49
CA TRP A 417 2.58 -22.43 -21.11
C TRP A 417 3.82 -23.29 -20.81
N ARG A 418 4.49 -23.01 -19.69
CA ARG A 418 5.63 -23.77 -19.17
C ARG A 418 5.27 -24.36 -17.82
N GLU A 419 4.62 -25.52 -17.86
CA GLU A 419 4.22 -26.33 -16.70
C GLU A 419 5.27 -26.35 -15.58
N LYS A 420 6.51 -26.74 -15.92
CA LYS A 420 7.63 -26.84 -14.97
C LYS A 420 8.06 -25.50 -14.35
N LEU A 421 7.54 -24.37 -14.77
CA LEU A 421 7.82 -23.05 -14.20
C LEU A 421 6.56 -22.33 -13.67
N SER A 422 5.38 -22.91 -13.84
CA SER A 422 4.08 -22.25 -13.61
C SER A 422 4.01 -20.90 -14.35
N MET A 423 4.50 -20.88 -15.60
CA MET A 423 4.81 -19.64 -16.31
C MET A 423 4.18 -19.62 -17.70
N LEU A 424 3.45 -18.55 -18.00
CA LEU A 424 2.94 -18.22 -19.32
C LEU A 424 3.85 -17.15 -19.94
N GLU A 425 4.54 -17.47 -21.02
CA GLU A 425 5.30 -16.50 -21.83
C GLU A 425 4.48 -16.10 -23.07
N PHE A 426 4.46 -14.82 -23.44
CA PHE A 426 3.65 -14.33 -24.55
C PHE A 426 4.36 -13.28 -25.41
N THR A 427 3.89 -13.15 -26.65
CA THR A 427 4.23 -12.10 -27.60
C THR A 427 2.94 -11.56 -28.19
N PHE A 428 2.76 -10.23 -28.27
CA PHE A 428 1.64 -9.67 -29.02
C PHE A 428 2.04 -9.47 -30.47
N THR A 429 1.22 -9.99 -31.38
CA THR A 429 1.40 -9.91 -32.84
C THR A 429 0.36 -9.00 -33.50
N ARG A 430 -0.60 -8.49 -32.73
CA ARG A 430 -1.71 -7.66 -33.21
C ARG A 430 -2.13 -6.64 -32.16
N VAL A 431 -2.45 -5.43 -32.59
CA VAL A 431 -3.06 -4.38 -31.78
C VAL A 431 -4.36 -3.92 -32.42
N SER A 432 -5.37 -3.67 -31.60
CA SER A 432 -6.75 -3.44 -32.03
C SER A 432 -7.37 -2.27 -31.28
N LEU A 433 -8.08 -1.40 -32.00
CA LEU A 433 -8.84 -0.27 -31.45
C LEU A 433 -10.28 -0.30 -31.97
N GLY A 434 -11.26 -0.27 -31.06
CA GLY A 434 -12.68 -0.11 -31.36
C GLY A 434 -13.29 1.09 -30.65
N LEU A 435 -14.31 1.69 -31.27
CA LEU A 435 -15.04 2.87 -30.78
C LEU A 435 -16.55 2.62 -30.88
N GLY A 436 -17.13 2.11 -29.80
CA GLY A 436 -18.54 1.74 -29.72
C GLY A 436 -18.86 0.58 -30.67
N PRO A 437 -19.81 0.73 -31.61
CA PRO A 437 -20.09 -0.27 -32.65
C PRO A 437 -19.10 -0.20 -33.83
N LEU A 438 -18.16 0.74 -33.86
CA LEU A 438 -17.20 0.90 -34.95
C LEU A 438 -15.87 0.18 -34.65
N GLY A 439 -15.32 -0.52 -35.64
CA GLY A 439 -14.14 -1.36 -35.49
C GLY A 439 -14.47 -2.75 -34.92
N PRO A 440 -13.49 -3.47 -34.33
CA PRO A 440 -12.12 -3.03 -34.09
C PRO A 440 -11.28 -2.96 -35.37
N TRP A 441 -10.55 -1.86 -35.56
CA TRP A 441 -9.47 -1.79 -36.55
C TRP A 441 -8.22 -2.45 -35.98
N SER A 442 -7.66 -3.40 -36.71
CA SER A 442 -6.50 -4.21 -36.27
C SER A 442 -5.26 -3.90 -37.10
N PHE A 443 -4.10 -3.88 -36.45
CA PHE A 443 -2.80 -3.73 -37.09
C PHE A 443 -1.86 -4.82 -36.57
N ASP A 444 -1.18 -5.52 -37.50
CA ASP A 444 -0.21 -6.54 -37.13
C ASP A 444 1.12 -5.90 -36.68
N ILE A 445 1.72 -6.49 -35.65
CA ILE A 445 2.97 -6.07 -35.01
C ILE A 445 4.06 -7.03 -35.49
N ASP A 446 5.01 -6.52 -36.27
CA ASP A 446 6.21 -7.27 -36.66
C ASP A 446 7.23 -7.37 -35.51
N ASP A 447 8.13 -8.36 -35.62
CA ASP A 447 9.16 -8.63 -34.60
C ASP A 447 10.03 -7.41 -34.28
N GLY A 448 10.32 -6.55 -35.26
CA GLY A 448 11.13 -5.35 -35.08
C GLY A 448 10.43 -4.29 -34.21
N LYS A 449 9.14 -4.07 -34.43
CA LYS A 449 8.30 -3.22 -33.56
C LYS A 449 8.15 -3.83 -32.18
N TRP A 450 7.95 -5.15 -32.08
CA TRP A 450 7.83 -5.84 -30.78
C TRP A 450 9.12 -5.78 -29.95
N ASP A 451 10.30 -5.94 -30.58
CA ASP A 451 11.60 -5.78 -29.92
C ASP A 451 11.80 -4.35 -29.40
N ALA A 452 11.36 -3.33 -30.13
CA ALA A 452 11.38 -1.94 -29.67
C ALA A 452 10.47 -1.72 -28.44
N VAL A 453 9.27 -2.32 -28.43
CA VAL A 453 8.35 -2.28 -27.27
C VAL A 453 8.97 -2.96 -26.05
N LYS A 454 9.55 -4.16 -26.20
CA LYS A 454 10.23 -4.87 -25.09
C LYS A 454 11.42 -4.07 -24.53
N ALA A 455 12.18 -3.39 -25.38
CA ALA A 455 13.27 -2.52 -24.94
C ALA A 455 12.76 -1.30 -24.18
N ALA A 456 11.66 -0.67 -24.63
CA ALA A 456 11.01 0.43 -23.94
C ALA A 456 10.48 -0.01 -22.55
N GLU A 457 9.71 -1.11 -22.48
CA GLU A 457 9.17 -1.68 -21.23
C GLU A 457 10.27 -1.99 -20.21
N GLN A 458 11.39 -2.57 -20.66
CA GLN A 458 12.52 -2.88 -19.77
C GLN A 458 13.21 -1.60 -19.26
N SER A 459 13.40 -0.59 -20.12
CA SER A 459 13.99 0.69 -19.69
C SER A 459 13.10 1.44 -18.68
N ALA A 460 11.78 1.36 -18.81
CA ALA A 460 10.81 1.90 -17.86
C ALA A 460 10.77 1.12 -16.54
N SER A 461 10.97 -0.21 -16.58
CA SER A 461 10.94 -1.08 -15.40
C SER A 461 12.21 -1.03 -14.54
N GLU A 462 13.39 -0.91 -15.17
CA GLU A 462 14.68 -1.04 -14.47
C GLU A 462 15.38 0.31 -14.21
N GLY A 463 15.08 1.35 -15.01
CA GLY A 463 15.66 2.69 -14.85
C GLY A 463 17.13 2.77 -15.25
N GLN A 464 17.39 3.10 -16.53
CA GLN A 464 18.74 3.28 -17.11
C GLN A 464 19.73 2.12 -16.87
N GLY A 465 19.24 0.89 -16.77
CA GLY A 465 20.04 -0.33 -16.93
C GLY A 465 20.43 -0.57 -18.39
N LYS A 466 21.59 -1.18 -18.64
CA LYS A 466 22.01 -1.57 -20.01
C LYS A 466 21.03 -2.60 -20.60
N VAL A 467 20.60 -2.37 -21.83
CA VAL A 467 19.83 -3.34 -22.63
C VAL A 467 20.64 -4.63 -22.80
N GLU A 468 20.22 -5.71 -22.14
CA GLU A 468 20.75 -7.04 -22.43
C GLU A 468 20.24 -7.51 -23.79
N LYS A 469 21.12 -7.46 -24.82
CA LYS A 469 20.88 -8.16 -26.09
C LYS A 469 21.08 -9.67 -25.91
N GLY A 470 20.17 -10.31 -25.21
CA GLY A 470 20.10 -11.77 -25.08
C GLY A 470 19.64 -12.42 -26.39
N LYS A 471 20.39 -13.40 -26.90
CA LYS A 471 19.91 -14.27 -27.98
C LYS A 471 18.66 -15.03 -27.52
N ALA A 472 17.63 -15.08 -28.35
CA ALA A 472 16.43 -15.89 -28.11
C ALA A 472 16.80 -17.37 -27.87
N SER A 473 16.39 -17.93 -26.72
CA SER A 473 16.39 -19.38 -26.38
C SER A 473 16.20 -19.67 -24.89
N LYS A 474 16.49 -18.72 -23.99
CA LYS A 474 16.30 -18.90 -22.54
C LYS A 474 14.86 -18.55 -22.11
N PRO A 475 14.20 -19.37 -21.25
CA PRO A 475 12.95 -18.98 -20.59
C PRO A 475 13.13 -17.68 -19.78
N GLY A 476 12.13 -16.80 -19.82
CA GLY A 476 12.12 -15.47 -19.20
C GLY A 476 12.57 -14.33 -20.12
N ALA A 477 12.86 -14.60 -21.40
CA ALA A 477 13.31 -13.59 -22.36
C ALA A 477 12.16 -12.73 -22.94
N ASN A 478 10.96 -13.31 -23.06
CA ASN A 478 9.74 -12.61 -23.47
C ASN A 478 8.97 -12.08 -22.23
N PRO A 479 7.98 -11.19 -22.41
CA PRO A 479 6.99 -10.91 -21.39
C PRO A 479 6.34 -12.19 -20.85
N PHE A 480 6.14 -12.25 -19.54
CA PHE A 480 5.62 -13.44 -18.87
C PHE A 480 4.81 -13.11 -17.61
N PHE A 481 3.92 -14.04 -17.28
CA PHE A 481 3.30 -14.18 -15.97
C PHE A 481 3.76 -15.49 -15.33
N LYS A 482 4.29 -15.43 -14.11
CA LYS A 482 4.59 -16.59 -13.30
C LYS A 482 3.49 -16.74 -12.25
N PHE A 483 2.58 -17.67 -12.48
CA PHE A 483 1.43 -17.92 -11.61
C PHE A 483 1.86 -18.53 -10.28
N VAL A 484 1.16 -18.12 -9.24
CA VAL A 484 1.33 -18.58 -7.86
C VAL A 484 0.04 -19.17 -7.30
N TYR A 485 -1.10 -18.79 -7.89
CA TYR A 485 -2.42 -19.33 -7.62
C TYR A 485 -3.31 -19.31 -8.88
N THR A 486 -4.13 -20.34 -9.05
CA THR A 486 -5.27 -20.39 -9.97
C THR A 486 -6.45 -21.06 -9.27
N ASP A 487 -7.68 -20.71 -9.64
CA ASP A 487 -8.91 -21.50 -9.48
C ASP A 487 -10.01 -21.00 -10.44
N ASP A 488 -11.26 -21.39 -10.23
CA ASP A 488 -12.43 -21.00 -11.04
C ASP A 488 -12.86 -19.52 -10.86
N LYS A 489 -12.43 -18.87 -9.77
CA LYS A 489 -12.85 -17.50 -9.42
C LYS A 489 -11.75 -16.47 -9.66
N CYS A 490 -10.49 -16.83 -9.44
CA CYS A 490 -9.37 -15.91 -9.47
C CYS A 490 -8.03 -16.56 -9.85
N ILE A 491 -7.12 -15.73 -10.34
CA ILE A 491 -5.75 -16.10 -10.68
C ILE A 491 -4.79 -15.04 -10.12
N ALA A 492 -3.62 -15.46 -9.67
CA ALA A 492 -2.58 -14.56 -9.16
C ALA A 492 -1.20 -14.92 -9.70
N ALA A 493 -0.41 -13.90 -10.08
CA ALA A 493 0.90 -14.09 -10.71
C ALA A 493 1.87 -12.96 -10.40
N ARG A 494 3.17 -13.25 -10.57
CA ARG A 494 4.22 -12.23 -10.69
C ARG A 494 4.54 -11.97 -12.16
N GLY A 495 4.46 -10.72 -12.60
CA GLY A 495 4.85 -10.31 -13.96
C GLY A 495 6.37 -10.15 -14.14
N ARG A 496 6.83 -9.96 -15.39
CA ARG A 496 8.26 -9.74 -15.73
C ARG A 496 8.92 -8.56 -14.97
N GLY A 497 8.24 -7.41 -14.88
CA GLY A 497 8.66 -6.26 -14.06
C GLY A 497 8.65 -6.53 -12.54
N GLY A 498 8.30 -7.75 -12.13
CA GLY A 498 8.39 -8.27 -10.78
C GLY A 498 7.35 -7.74 -9.81
N GLY A 499 6.28 -7.11 -10.30
CA GLY A 499 5.06 -6.84 -9.52
C GLY A 499 4.17 -8.07 -9.38
N LEU A 500 3.43 -8.15 -8.28
CA LEU A 500 2.33 -9.08 -8.11
C LEU A 500 1.04 -8.49 -8.71
N ALA A 501 0.21 -9.35 -9.28
CA ALA A 501 -1.10 -9.01 -9.81
C ALA A 501 -2.10 -10.13 -9.54
N MET A 502 -3.38 -9.76 -9.41
CA MET A 502 -4.50 -10.67 -9.24
C MET A 502 -5.65 -10.30 -10.18
N TRP A 503 -6.31 -11.29 -10.75
CA TRP A 503 -7.46 -11.15 -11.62
C TRP A 503 -8.65 -11.98 -11.13
N ALA A 504 -9.86 -11.56 -11.48
CA ALA A 504 -11.12 -12.24 -11.21
C ALA A 504 -11.74 -12.76 -12.50
N ARG A 505 -12.39 -13.93 -12.46
CA ARG A 505 -13.10 -14.53 -13.60
C ARG A 505 -14.26 -13.62 -14.04
N GLU A 506 -14.39 -13.43 -15.35
CA GLU A 506 -15.53 -12.72 -15.97
C GLU A 506 -16.29 -13.56 -17.00
N GLY A 507 -15.71 -14.65 -17.49
CA GLY A 507 -16.39 -15.57 -18.41
C GLY A 507 -15.43 -16.42 -19.24
N GLU A 508 -15.93 -16.86 -20.39
CA GLU A 508 -15.18 -17.66 -21.37
C GLU A 508 -14.16 -16.83 -22.14
N PRO A 509 -13.07 -17.44 -22.67
CA PRO A 509 -12.02 -16.70 -23.33
C PRO A 509 -12.54 -15.99 -24.58
N GLU A 510 -12.03 -14.78 -24.80
CA GLU A 510 -12.26 -13.94 -25.98
C GLU A 510 -10.89 -13.53 -26.55
N THR A 511 -10.55 -13.98 -27.75
CA THR A 511 -9.25 -13.75 -28.41
C THR A 511 -9.46 -13.45 -29.90
N ASP A 512 -8.46 -13.64 -30.75
CA ASP A 512 -8.60 -13.60 -32.20
C ASP A 512 -8.59 -15.00 -32.87
N ALA A 513 -8.69 -16.06 -32.06
CA ALA A 513 -9.02 -17.41 -32.52
C ALA A 513 -10.52 -17.75 -32.42
N ASN A 514 -11.31 -16.92 -31.72
CA ASN A 514 -12.72 -17.17 -31.41
C ASN A 514 -13.57 -15.89 -31.32
#